data_AF-A0A923CZ39-F1
#
_entry.id   AF-A0A923CZ39-F1
#
_cell.length_a   1.000
_cell.length_b   1.000
_cell.length_c   1.000
_cell.angle_alpha   90.00
_cell.angle_beta   90.00
_cell.angle_gamma   90.00
#
_symmetry.space_group_name_H-M   'P 1'
#
loop_
_entity.id
_entity.type
_entity.pdbx_description
1 polymer ?
#
loop_
_entity_poly.entity_id
_entity_poly.type
_entity_poly.pdbx_seq_one_letter_code
_entity_poly.pdbx_strand_id
1 'polypeptide(L)' 'MSVQAVANAMSAMMAQQDRLAGVAERVARWRHTDAARGPAPAELVRDVIEAEEALRAFRSNAAVLRTADRLTGLLLDEWA' A
#
# COMPACT_ATOMS: atom_id res chain seq x y z
N MET A 1 -6.55 -14.23 15.93
CA MET A 1 -5.60 -13.68 14.94
C MET A 1 -4.21 -13.71 15.57
N SER A 2 -3.17 -14.22 14.91
CA SER A 2 -1.85 -14.36 15.55
C SER A 2 -1.00 -13.10 15.42
N VAL A 3 -0.15 -12.83 16.41
CA VAL A 3 0.88 -11.75 16.36
C VAL A 3 1.73 -11.86 15.09
N GLN A 4 2.01 -13.08 14.64
CA GLN A 4 2.73 -13.34 13.39
C GLN A 4 1.99 -12.81 12.15
N ALA A 5 0.66 -12.95 12.08
CA ALA A 5 -0.12 -12.44 10.97
C ALA A 5 -0.08 -10.91 10.91
N VAL A 6 -0.11 -10.25 12.06
CA VAL A 6 0.03 -8.79 12.19
C VAL A 6 1.42 -8.35 11.74
N ALA A 7 2.48 -9.01 12.21
CA ALA A 7 3.86 -8.72 11.81
C ALA A 7 4.06 -8.87 10.29
N ASN A 8 3.59 -9.97 9.70
CA ASN A 8 3.67 -10.21 8.26
C ASN A 8 2.92 -9.14 7.46
N ALA A 9 1.72 -8.74 7.91
CA ALA A 9 0.93 -7.70 7.26
C ALA A 9 1.65 -6.35 7.30
N MET A 10 2.28 -5.98 8.42
CA MET A 10 3.06 -4.73 8.55
C MET A 10 4.28 -4.73 7.62
N SER A 11 5.06 -5.82 7.61
CA SER A 11 6.23 -5.92 6.72
C SER A 11 5.83 -5.85 5.24
N ALA A 12 4.75 -6.53 4.86
CA ALA A 12 4.22 -6.44 3.50
C ALA A 12 3.76 -5.02 3.15
N MET A 13 3.12 -4.32 4.09
CA MET A 13 2.69 -2.92 3.92
C MET A 13 3.85 -1.96 3.71
N MET A 14 4.96 -2.11 4.45
CA MET A 14 6.17 -1.31 4.24
C MET A 14 6.72 -1.50 2.83
N ALA A 15 6.90 -2.76 2.38
CA ALA A 15 7.38 -3.03 1.03
C ALA A 15 6.44 -2.48 -0.06
N GLN A 16 5.12 -2.53 0.18
CA GLN A 16 4.13 -1.94 -0.71
C GLN A 16 4.23 -0.41 -0.75
N GLN A 17 4.45 0.24 0.40
CA GLN A 17 4.63 1.68 0.47
C GLN A 17 5.85 2.15 -0.31
N ASP A 18 6.99 1.45 -0.18
CA ASP A 18 8.20 1.79 -0.93
C ASP A 18 7.96 1.72 -2.43
N ARG A 19 7.26 0.66 -2.90
CA ARG A 19 6.90 0.52 -4.32
C ARG A 19 5.97 1.65 -4.78
N LEU A 20 4.95 1.99 -3.99
CA LEU A 20 4.00 3.06 -4.29
C LEU A 20 4.71 4.43 -4.36
N ALA A 21 5.61 4.71 -3.41
CA ALA A 21 6.38 5.95 -3.38
C ALA A 21 7.28 6.08 -4.62
N GLY A 22 7.97 4.99 -5.00
CA GLY A 22 8.81 4.97 -6.20
C GLY A 22 8.02 5.22 -7.49
N VAL A 23 6.81 4.65 -7.62
CA VAL A 23 5.94 4.92 -8.78
C VAL A 23 5.43 6.37 -8.76
N ALA A 24 5.01 6.87 -7.60
CA ALA A 24 4.55 8.25 -7.46
C ALA A 24 5.64 9.25 -7.87
N GLU A 25 6.89 9.01 -7.49
CA GLU A 25 8.02 9.84 -7.90
C GLU A 25 8.24 9.81 -9.42
N ARG A 26 8.21 8.62 -10.05
CA ARG A 26 8.35 8.49 -11.51
C ARG A 26 7.23 9.21 -12.26
N VAL A 27 5.98 9.07 -11.80
CA VAL A 27 4.82 9.77 -12.37
C VAL A 27 4.97 11.28 -12.21
N ALA A 28 5.36 11.75 -11.02
CA ALA A 28 5.57 13.18 -10.76
C ALA A 28 6.67 13.76 -11.67
N ARG A 29 7.79 13.02 -11.83
CA ARG A 29 8.88 13.40 -12.72
C ARG A 29 8.40 13.53 -14.15
N TRP A 30 7.73 12.51 -14.68
CA TRP A 30 7.17 12.54 -16.05
C TRP A 30 6.18 13.70 -16.24
N ARG A 31 5.29 13.94 -15.27
CA ARG A 31 4.34 15.06 -15.32
C ARG A 31 5.04 16.41 -15.43
N HIS A 32 6.21 16.55 -14.79
CA HIS A 32 6.93 17.81 -14.78
C HIS A 32 7.78 18.04 -16.03
N THR A 33 8.34 16.98 -16.62
CA THR A 33 9.31 17.08 -17.72
C THR A 33 8.72 16.84 -19.11
N ASP A 34 7.83 15.86 -19.25
CA ASP A 34 7.51 15.27 -20.56
C ASP A 34 6.00 15.18 -20.86
N ALA A 35 5.11 15.46 -19.90
CA ALA A 35 3.66 15.35 -20.14
C ALA A 35 3.12 16.29 -21.23
N ALA A 36 3.79 17.40 -21.52
CA ALA A 36 3.44 18.29 -22.64
C ALA A 36 3.86 17.73 -24.02
N ARG A 37 4.69 16.68 -24.06
CA ARG A 37 5.27 16.12 -25.30
C ARG A 37 4.47 14.98 -25.89
N GLY A 38 3.41 14.53 -25.21
CA GLY A 38 2.54 13.46 -25.70
C GLY A 38 2.01 12.54 -24.60
N PRO A 39 1.41 11.41 -24.99
CA PRO A 39 0.89 10.43 -24.03
C PRO A 39 2.00 9.82 -23.16
N ALA A 40 1.59 9.28 -22.01
CA ALA A 40 2.51 8.61 -21.09
C ALA A 40 3.21 7.41 -21.77
N PRO A 41 4.51 7.19 -21.50
CA PRO A 41 5.22 6.00 -21.94
C PRO A 41 4.54 4.73 -21.43
N ALA A 42 4.62 3.65 -22.22
CA ALA A 42 4.00 2.37 -21.87
C ALA A 42 4.55 1.81 -20.55
N GLU A 43 5.82 2.07 -20.24
CA GLU A 43 6.47 1.70 -18.98
C GLU A 43 5.82 2.42 -17.79
N LEU A 44 5.53 3.72 -17.94
CA LEU A 44 4.89 4.51 -16.88
C LEU A 44 3.44 4.06 -16.66
N VAL A 45 2.73 3.69 -17.73
CA VAL A 45 1.39 3.11 -17.62
C VAL A 45 1.45 1.77 -16.86
N ARG A 46 2.43 0.91 -17.18
CA ARG A 46 2.64 -0.36 -16.47
C ARG A 46 2.96 -0.14 -14.99
N ASP A 47 3.84 0.81 -14.68
CA ASP A 47 4.18 1.19 -13.31
C ASP A 47 2.94 1.59 -12.50
N VAL A 48 2.03 2.36 -13.10
CA VAL A 48 0.78 2.78 -12.43
C VAL A 48 -0.15 1.59 -12.18
N ILE A 49 -0.27 0.66 -13.13
CA ILE A 49 -1.08 -0.56 -12.96
C ILE A 49 -0.51 -1.42 -11.81
N GLU A 50 0.80 -1.62 -11.78
CA GLU A 50 1.45 -2.36 -10.69
C GLU A 50 1.30 -1.64 -9.34
N ALA A 51 1.29 -0.30 -9.32
CA ALA A 51 0.99 0.48 -8.13
C ALA A 51 -0.46 0.30 -7.67
N GLU A 52 -1.44 0.19 -8.58
CA GLU A 52 -2.82 -0.12 -8.20
C GLU A 52 -2.93 -1.49 -7.53
N GLU A 53 -2.23 -2.50 -8.03
CA GLU A 53 -2.17 -3.82 -7.41
C GLU A 53 -1.52 -3.77 -6.02
N ALA A 54 -0.39 -3.05 -5.90
CA ALA A 54 0.27 -2.82 -4.62
C ALA A 54 -0.65 -2.10 -3.61
N LEU A 55 -1.43 -1.12 -4.07
CA LEU A 55 -2.40 -0.40 -3.24
C LEU A 55 -3.55 -1.29 -2.78
N ARG A 56 -4.07 -2.17 -3.65
CA ARG A 56 -5.11 -3.15 -3.28
C ARG A 56 -4.60 -4.08 -2.19
N ALA A 57 -3.38 -4.61 -2.36
CA ALA A 57 -2.79 -5.51 -1.38
C ALA A 57 -2.44 -4.77 -0.06
N PHE A 58 -2.00 -3.51 -0.12
CA PHE A 58 -1.82 -2.66 1.06
C PHE A 58 -3.12 -2.48 1.84
N ARG A 59 -4.24 -2.18 1.15
CA ARG A 59 -5.57 -2.05 1.78
C ARG A 59 -6.04 -3.34 2.44
N SER A 60 -5.74 -4.49 1.81
CA SER A 60 -6.04 -5.80 2.39
C SER A 60 -5.28 -6.03 3.69
N ASN A 61 -3.96 -5.77 3.70
CA ASN A 61 -3.14 -5.89 4.90
C ASN A 61 -3.58 -4.92 6.01
N ALA A 62 -3.97 -3.69 5.65
CA ALA A 62 -4.52 -2.73 6.60
C ALA A 62 -5.84 -3.21 7.22
N ALA A 63 -6.65 -3.99 6.50
CA ALA A 63 -7.86 -4.60 7.05
C ALA A 63 -7.54 -5.68 8.10
N VAL A 64 -6.46 -6.44 7.91
CA VAL A 64 -5.94 -7.39 8.92
C VAL A 64 -5.59 -6.64 10.21
N LEU A 65 -4.84 -5.54 10.10
CA LEU A 65 -4.45 -4.72 11.25
C LEU A 65 -5.65 -4.15 12.00
N ARG A 66 -6.63 -3.56 11.29
CA ARG A 66 -7.86 -3.04 11.91
C ARG A 66 -8.66 -4.12 12.64
N THR A 67 -8.68 -5.32 12.09
CA THR A 67 -9.39 -6.44 12.72
C THR A 67 -8.64 -6.93 13.96
N ALA A 68 -7.31 -6.97 13.92
CA ALA A 68 -6.50 -7.30 15.10
C ALA A 68 -6.70 -6.28 16.23
N ASP A 69 -6.68 -4.99 15.90
CA ASP A 69 -6.93 -3.89 16.84
C ASP A 69 -8.31 -3.99 17.48
N ARG A 70 -9.36 -4.17 16.68
CA ARG A 70 -10.74 -4.35 17.18
C ARG A 70 -10.87 -5.54 18.14
N LEU A 71 -10.27 -6.69 17.80
CA LEU A 71 -10.32 -7.87 18.67
C LEU A 71 -9.57 -7.64 19.98
N THR A 72 -8.46 -6.93 19.93
CA THR A 72 -7.68 -6.60 21.13
C THR A 72 -8.45 -5.64 22.03
N GLY A 73 -9.11 -4.63 21.46
CA GLY A 73 -9.99 -3.72 22.19
C GLY A 73 -11.14 -4.46 22.89
N LEU A 74 -11.86 -5.34 22.18
CA LEU A 74 -12.93 -6.15 22.77
C LEU A 74 -12.45 -7.01 23.94
N LEU A 75 -11.26 -7.61 23.82
CA LEU A 75 -10.67 -8.37 24.91
C LEU A 75 -10.29 -7.50 26.10
N LEU A 76 -9.79 -6.27 25.89
CA LEU A 76 -9.47 -5.37 26.99
C LEU A 76 -10.73 -4.86 27.69
N ASP A 77 -11.80 -4.59 26.94
CA ASP A 77 -13.09 -4.13 27.46
C ASP A 77 -13.78 -5.20 28.33
N GLU A 78 -13.64 -6.50 28.01
CA GLU A 78 -14.16 -7.60 28.84
C GLU A 78 -13.45 -7.75 30.19
N TRP A 79 -12.27 -7.15 30.35
CA TRP A 79 -11.44 -7.27 31.55
C TRP A 79 -11.46 -5.98 32.41
N ALA A 80 -12.23 -4.97 32.00
CA ALA A 80 -12.41 -3.68 32.68
C ALA A 80 -13.71 -3.66 33.51
#